data_AF-A0A4Q0YAT7-F1
#
_entry.id   AF-A0A4Q0YAT7-F1
#
_cell.length_a   1.000
_cell.length_b   1.000
_cell.length_c   1.000
_cell.angle_alpha   90.00
_cell.angle_beta   90.00
_cell.angle_gamma   90.00
#
_symmetry.space_group_name_H-M   'P 1'
#
loop_
_entity.id
_entity.type
_entity.pdbx_description
1 polymer ?
#
loop_
_entity_poly.entity_id
_entity_poly.type
_entity_poly.pdbx_seq_one_letter_code
_entity_poly.pdbx_strand_id
1 'polypeptide(L)' 'MNLKTLSKRIPTNYEGVFYKQIINENAKEIDKMFIIRYRENNKDKLKTIGKYSQGWNDPDSVDSFLIS' A
#
# COMPACT_ATOMS: atom_id res chain seq x y z
N MET A 1 -5.38 5.79 -21.41
CA MET A 1 -5.61 6.15 -20.00
C MET A 1 -4.25 6.21 -19.31
N ASN A 2 -3.79 7.41 -18.96
CA ASN A 2 -2.50 7.63 -18.31
C ASN A 2 -2.69 7.59 -16.79
N LEU A 3 -2.13 6.58 -16.13
CA LEU A 3 -2.27 6.36 -14.69
C LEU A 3 -0.99 6.76 -13.97
N LYS A 4 -1.13 7.53 -12.89
CA LYS A 4 0.00 7.92 -12.05
C LYS A 4 -0.11 7.25 -10.69
N THR A 5 1.04 6.98 -10.07
CA THR A 5 1.10 6.43 -8.71
C THR A 5 1.68 7.44 -7.74
N LEU A 6 1.00 7.68 -6.62
CA LEU A 6 1.45 8.58 -5.56
C LEU A 6 1.68 7.78 -4.28
N SER A 7 2.89 7.86 -3.72
CA SER A 7 3.22 7.14 -2.48
C SER A 7 2.76 7.95 -1.26
N LYS A 8 1.99 7.33 -0.37
CA LYS A 8 1.55 7.92 0.90
C LYS A 8 1.77 6.93 2.05
N ARG A 9 2.06 7.46 3.24
CA ARG A 9 2.19 6.67 4.47
C ARG A 9 0.81 6.47 5.09
N ILE A 10 0.56 5.28 5.64
CA ILE A 10 -0.67 4.98 6.39
C ILE A 10 -0.39 5.23 7.88
N PRO A 11 -1.30 5.86 8.63
CA PRO A 11 -1.30 5.77 10.08
C PRO A 11 -1.71 4.34 10.49
N THR A 12 -0.74 3.48 10.73
CA THR A 12 -0.90 2.14 11.32
C THR A 12 0.05 2.03 12.51
N ASN A 13 -0.23 1.10 13.43
CA ASN A 13 0.62 0.79 14.57
C ASN A 13 1.98 0.18 14.16
N TYR A 14 2.13 -0.23 12.89
CA TYR A 14 3.37 -0.82 12.36
C TYR A 14 4.20 0.19 11.56
N GLU A 15 5.44 0.42 12.00
CA GLU A 15 6.40 1.17 11.19
C GLU A 15 6.72 0.42 9.89
N GLY A 16 6.52 1.07 8.74
CA GLY A 16 6.95 0.55 7.43
C GLY A 16 5.82 0.21 6.45
N VAL A 17 4.56 0.48 6.79
CA VAL A 17 3.43 0.28 5.86
C VAL A 17 3.16 1.55 5.04
N PHE A 18 3.08 1.37 3.73
CA PHE A 18 2.82 2.41 2.74
C PHE A 18 1.69 1.99 1.81
N TYR A 19 1.11 2.96 1.13
CA TYR A 19 0.28 2.69 -0.03
C TYR A 19 0.66 3.59 -1.20
N LYS A 20 0.41 3.08 -2.40
CA LYS A 20 0.42 3.86 -3.63
C LYS A 20 -1.03 4.11 -4.03
N GLN A 21 -1.43 5.37 -4.07
CA GLN A 21 -2.66 5.78 -4.73
C GLN A 21 -2.47 5.69 -6.23
N ILE A 22 -3.39 5.03 -6.91
CA ILE A 22 -3.47 5.01 -8.37
C ILE A 22 -4.50 6.07 -8.75
N ILE A 23 -4.04 7.11 -9.43
CA ILE A 23 -4.87 8.23 -9.85
C ILE A 23 -4.97 8.28 -11.38
N ASN A 24 -6.11 8.75 -11.88
CA ASN A 24 -6.30 8.99 -13.30
C ASN A 24 -5.81 10.39 -13.72
N GLU A 25 -6.03 10.71 -14.98
CA GLU A 25 -5.63 11.97 -15.63
C GLU A 25 -6.25 13.22 -14.97
N ASN A 26 -7.42 13.07 -14.33
CA ASN A 26 -8.13 14.13 -13.61
C ASN A 26 -7.73 14.21 -12.13
N ALA A 27 -6.63 13.55 -11.73
CA ALA A 27 -6.20 13.39 -10.34
C ALA A 27 -7.24 12.71 -9.42
N LYS A 28 -8.24 12.03 -9.99
CA LYS A 28 -9.20 11.24 -9.23
C LYS A 28 -8.56 9.91 -8.87
N GLU A 29 -8.64 9.55 -7.60
CA GLU A 29 -8.22 8.23 -7.11
C GLU A 29 -9.15 7.15 -7.67
N ILE A 30 -8.55 6.13 -8.29
CA ILE A 30 -9.26 4.99 -8.85
C ILE A 30 -8.96 3.68 -8.12
N ASP A 31 -7.80 3.59 -7.45
CA ASP A 31 -7.40 2.40 -6.68
C ASP A 31 -6.28 2.74 -5.68
N LYS A 32 -6.02 1.84 -4.73
CA LYS A 32 -4.89 1.90 -3.80
C LYS A 32 -4.18 0.57 -3.77
N MET A 33 -2.84 0.60 -3.75
CA MET A 33 -2.02 -0.59 -3.59
C MET A 33 -1.23 -0.49 -2.29
N PHE A 34 -1.40 -1.48 -1.41
CA PHE A 34 -0.77 -1.55 -0.10
C PHE A 34 0.58 -2.27 -0.21
N ILE A 35 1.61 -1.67 0.38
CA ILE A 35 3.00 -2.11 0.26
C ILE A 35 3.68 -2.00 1.62
N ILE A 36 4.38 -3.04 2.02
CA ILE A 36 5.24 -3.01 3.21
C ILE A 36 6.68 -2.83 2.74
N ARG A 37 7.40 -1.92 3.39
CA ARG A 37 8.86 -1.86 3.32
C ARG A 37 9.44 -2.59 4.51
N TYR A 38 10.28 -3.58 4.24
CA TYR A 38 10.97 -4.35 5.25
C TYR A 38 12.43 -4.51 4.87
N ARG A 39 13.29 -4.79 5.86
CA ARG A 39 14.71 -5.01 5.63
C ARG A 39 15.02 -6.48 5.84
N GLU A 40 15.63 -7.10 4.85
CA GLU A 40 16.07 -8.48 4.89
C GLU A 40 17.52 -8.54 4.41
N ASN A 41 18.42 -9.16 5.20
CA ASN A 41 19.84 -9.25 4.88
C ASN A 41 20.48 -7.88 4.53
N ASN A 42 20.19 -6.86 5.34
CA ASN A 42 20.63 -5.47 5.13
C ASN A 42 20.21 -4.81 3.81
N LYS A 43 19.25 -5.40 3.08
CA LYS A 43 18.67 -4.82 1.87
C LYS A 43 17.22 -4.41 2.13
N ASP A 44 16.88 -3.20 1.72
CA ASP A 44 15.49 -2.74 1.77
C ASP A 44 14.70 -3.43 0.66
N LYS A 45 13.59 -4.06 1.04
CA LYS A 45 12.66 -4.74 0.15
C LYS A 45 11.27 -4.12 0.27
N LEU A 46 10.49 -4.29 -0.78
CA LEU A 46 9.09 -3.89 -0.85
C LEU A 46 8.25 -5.12 -1.17
N LYS A 47 7.20 -5.36 -0.41
CA LYS A 47 6.21 -6.42 -0.67
C LYS A 47 4.85 -5.79 -0.83
N THR A 48 4.23 -5.98 -2.00
CA THR A 48 2.82 -5.66 -2.19
C THR A 48 2.00 -6.69 -1.44
N ILE A 49 1.12 -6.23 -0.55
CA ILE A 49 0.26 -7.10 0.25
C ILE A 49 -1.16 -7.17 -0.29
N GLY A 50 -1.62 -6.12 -0.96
CA GLY A 50 -2.94 -6.14 -1.57
C GLY A 50 -3.28 -4.88 -2.33
N LYS A 51 -4.43 -4.92 -3.00
CA LYS A 51 -5.03 -3.78 -3.70
C LYS A 51 -6.45 -3.57 -3.20
N TYR A 52 -6.86 -2.32 -3.12
CA TYR A 52 -8.21 -1.94 -2.75
C TYR A 52 -9.24 -2.54 -3.71
N SER A 53 -8.97 -2.53 -5.01
CA SER A 53 -9.77 -3.24 -6.01
C SER A 53 -9.93 -4.76 -5.79
N GLN A 54 -9.06 -5.38 -4.98
CA GLN A 54 -9.13 -6.80 -4.62
C GLN A 54 -9.77 -7.04 -3.25
N GLY A 55 -10.42 -6.04 -2.66
CA GLY A 55 -11.10 -6.14 -1.37
C GLY A 55 -10.24 -5.79 -0.16
N TRP A 56 -9.00 -5.32 -0.35
CA TRP A 56 -8.18 -4.76 0.73
C TRP A 56 -8.65 -3.34 1.06
N ASN A 57 -9.87 -3.24 1.58
CA ASN A 57 -10.52 -1.95 1.78
C ASN A 57 -10.26 -1.38 3.17
N ASP A 58 -9.75 -2.22 4.07
CA ASP A 58 -9.69 -1.93 5.49
C ASP A 58 -8.23 -1.94 6.01
N PRO A 59 -7.77 -0.86 6.67
CA PRO A 59 -6.49 -0.83 7.37
C PRO A 59 -6.33 -2.00 8.35
N ASP A 60 -7.41 -2.47 8.99
CA ASP A 60 -7.39 -3.59 9.92
C ASP A 60 -7.06 -4.91 9.22
N SER A 61 -7.37 -5.02 7.92
CA SER A 61 -6.96 -6.18 7.10
C SER A 61 -5.45 -6.19 6.84
N VAL A 62 -4.84 -5.01 6.74
CA VAL A 62 -3.38 -4.87 6.60
C VAL A 62 -2.68 -5.23 7.91
N ASP A 63 -3.20 -4.75 9.03
CA ASP A 63 -2.66 -5.05 10.35
C ASP A 63 -2.81 -6.54 10.67
N SER A 64 -3.95 -7.16 10.34
CA SER A 64 -4.17 -8.61 10.48
C SER A 64 -3.18 -9.45 9.65
N PHE A 65 -2.86 -9.03 8.43
CA PHE A 65 -1.86 -9.71 7.60
C PHE A 65 -0.43 -9.60 8.18
N LEU A 66 -0.13 -8.52 8.90
CA LEU A 66 1.19 -8.29 9.48
C LEU A 66 1.46 -9.11 10.75
N ILE A 67 0.40 -9.53 11.45
CA ILE A 67 0.48 -10.34 12.68
C ILE A 67 0.29 -11.85 12.46
N SER A 68 -0.10 -12.26 11.26
CA SER A 68 -0.24 -13.67 10.87
C SER A 68 1.09 -14.31 10.52
#